data_AF-A0A5C8LGR8-F1
#
_entry.id   AF-A0A5C8LGR8-F1
#
_cell.length_a   1.000
_cell.length_b   1.000
_cell.length_c   1.000
_cell.angle_alpha   90.00
_cell.angle_beta   90.00
_cell.angle_gamma   90.00
#
_symmetry.space_group_name_H-M   'P 1'
#
loop_
_entity.id
_entity.type
_entity.pdbx_description
1 polymer ?
#
loop_
_entity_poly.entity_id
_entity_poly.type
_entity_poly.pdbx_seq_one_letter_code
_entity_poly.pdbx_strand_id
1 'polypeptide(L)'
;MATHATGYTSGIASSNPVELAFATDRLKEEHKELREKLRLLETSAKELILLDDSGKGIQLVQELRLLTDQFMIELERHSEWEDQELFPFLLTYFDRQPAPSMMPSFWVLEKDHQLGISFIQSFQEAIIDVTPLVVKKRLADAAAHLVQACLILNDHFTMEEQLIFPLTEKVLTDLEYFFS
;
A
#
# COMPACT_ATOMS: atom_id res chain seq x y z
N MET A 1 -24.83 -24.62 -25.51
CA MET A 1 -25.90 -24.16 -24.60
C MET A 1 -25.40 -24.45 -23.19
N ALA A 2 -24.72 -23.47 -22.58
CA ALA A 2 -25.30 -22.51 -21.61
C ALA A 2 -25.65 -23.24 -20.30
N THR A 3 -25.14 -22.91 -19.12
CA THR A 3 -24.40 -21.73 -18.63
C THR A 3 -23.89 -22.12 -17.23
N HIS A 4 -22.61 -21.87 -16.92
CA HIS A 4 -22.12 -21.93 -15.54
C HIS A 4 -22.66 -20.70 -14.80
N ALA A 5 -23.48 -20.94 -13.78
CA ALA A 5 -23.82 -19.93 -12.80
C ALA A 5 -22.63 -19.76 -11.86
N THR A 6 -21.85 -18.69 -12.02
CA THR A 6 -20.88 -18.24 -11.04
C THR A 6 -21.64 -17.51 -9.94
N GLY A 7 -21.53 -18.04 -8.71
CA GLY A 7 -22.16 -17.48 -7.53
C GLY A 7 -21.72 -16.04 -7.29
N TYR A 8 -22.70 -15.21 -6.94
CA TYR A 8 -22.51 -13.86 -6.45
C TYR A 8 -21.69 -13.90 -5.17
N THR A 9 -20.44 -13.44 -5.24
CA THR A 9 -19.63 -13.13 -4.06
C THR A 9 -20.15 -11.84 -3.45
N SER A 10 -20.44 -11.89 -2.15
CA SER A 10 -20.89 -10.78 -1.32
C SER A 10 -19.73 -9.82 -1.03
N GLY A 11 -19.25 -9.12 -2.05
CA GLY A 11 -18.39 -7.92 -1.90
C GLY A 11 -19.18 -6.66 -2.23
N ILE A 12 -18.50 -5.50 -2.39
CA ILE A 12 -19.02 -4.20 -2.89
C ILE A 12 -19.83 -4.36 -4.23
N ALA A 13 -19.84 -5.56 -4.80
CA ALA A 13 -20.65 -6.03 -5.92
C ALA A 13 -22.18 -5.85 -5.80
N SER A 14 -22.73 -5.44 -4.65
CA SER A 14 -24.09 -4.89 -4.61
C SER A 14 -24.00 -3.39 -4.90
N SER A 15 -24.79 -2.87 -5.84
CA SER A 15 -24.80 -1.44 -6.21
C SER A 15 -25.38 -0.55 -5.09
N ASN A 16 -24.81 -0.64 -3.90
CA ASN A 16 -25.24 -0.03 -2.66
C ASN A 16 -24.31 1.14 -2.32
N PRO A 17 -24.80 2.39 -2.41
CA PRO A 17 -24.01 3.58 -2.07
C PRO A 17 -23.38 3.51 -0.68
N VAL A 18 -24.05 2.86 0.28
CA VAL A 18 -23.56 2.74 1.66
C VAL A 18 -22.31 1.87 1.74
N GLU A 19 -22.25 0.78 0.97
CA GLU A 19 -21.08 -0.12 0.93
C GLU A 19 -19.87 0.58 0.32
N LEU A 20 -20.08 1.36 -0.74
CA LEU A 20 -19.00 2.12 -1.37
C LEU A 20 -18.51 3.29 -0.51
N ALA A 21 -19.41 3.97 0.20
CA ALA A 21 -19.04 5.01 1.17
C ALA A 21 -18.19 4.40 2.29
N PHE A 22 -18.61 3.25 2.83
CA PHE A 22 -17.84 2.52 3.84
C PHE A 22 -16.46 2.08 3.32
N ALA A 23 -16.37 1.56 2.10
CA ALA A 23 -15.10 1.19 1.48
C ALA A 23 -14.17 2.40 1.30
N THR A 24 -14.72 3.56 0.92
CA THR A 24 -13.94 4.80 0.76
C THR A 24 -13.41 5.31 2.11
N ASP A 25 -14.22 5.22 3.17
CA ASP A 25 -13.80 5.61 4.52
C ASP A 25 -12.76 4.64 5.10
N ARG A 26 -12.91 3.33 4.84
CA ARG A 26 -11.90 2.32 5.17
C ARG A 26 -10.56 2.63 4.52
N LEU A 27 -10.56 2.91 3.21
CA LEU A 27 -9.34 3.26 2.46
C LEU A 27 -8.61 4.43 3.10
N LYS A 28 -9.34 5.52 3.42
CA LYS A 28 -8.77 6.71 4.07
C LYS A 28 -8.14 6.41 5.42
N GLU A 29 -8.80 5.63 6.27
CA GLU A 29 -8.29 5.34 7.60
C GLU A 29 -7.09 4.40 7.54
N GLU A 30 -7.14 3.32 6.74
CA GLU A 30 -6.02 2.40 6.56
C GLU A 30 -4.79 3.14 6.00
N HIS A 31 -4.97 4.02 4.99
CA HIS A 31 -3.88 4.85 4.47
C HIS A 31 -3.28 5.78 5.52
N LYS A 32 -4.11 6.37 6.39
CA LYS A 32 -3.63 7.23 7.48
C LYS A 32 -2.77 6.42 8.47
N GLU A 33 -3.23 5.25 8.88
CA GLU A 33 -2.48 4.35 9.76
C GLU A 33 -1.17 3.87 9.14
N LEU A 34 -1.19 3.43 7.87
CA LEU A 34 0.00 2.99 7.14
C LEU A 34 1.03 4.11 6.98
N ARG A 35 0.59 5.35 6.69
CA ARG A 35 1.48 6.52 6.61
C ARG A 35 2.09 6.92 7.95
N GLU A 36 1.39 6.71 9.06
CA GLU A 36 1.98 6.91 10.39
C GLU A 36 3.13 5.93 10.63
N LYS A 37 2.97 4.67 10.22
CA LYS A 37 4.02 3.65 10.33
C LYS A 37 5.19 3.92 9.40
N LEU A 38 4.95 4.33 8.16
CA LEU A 38 6.02 4.77 7.25
C LEU A 38 6.83 5.93 7.82
N ARG A 39 6.18 6.93 8.44
CA ARG A 39 6.88 8.06 9.07
C ARG A 39 7.78 7.64 10.24
N LEU A 40 7.31 6.68 11.05
CA LEU A 40 8.11 6.10 12.12
C LEU A 40 9.32 5.35 11.55
N LEU A 41 9.10 4.46 10.58
CA LEU A 41 10.15 3.71 9.89
C LEU A 41 11.19 4.64 9.26
N GLU A 42 10.75 5.66 8.52
CA GLU A 42 11.61 6.61 7.84
C GLU A 42 12.49 7.38 8.86
N THR A 43 11.90 7.81 9.97
CA THR A 43 12.62 8.55 11.02
C THR A 43 13.68 7.68 11.68
N SER A 44 13.33 6.46 12.06
CA SER A 44 14.26 5.49 12.66
C SER A 44 15.36 5.06 11.67
N ALA A 45 15.04 4.91 10.39
CA ALA A 45 16.02 4.60 9.35
C ALA A 45 17.00 5.76 9.13
N LYS A 46 16.51 7.01 9.09
CA LYS A 46 17.36 8.20 9.03
C LYS A 46 18.26 8.34 10.26
N GLU A 47 17.75 8.02 11.45
CA GLU A 47 18.57 7.99 12.67
C GLU A 47 19.70 6.97 12.55
N LEU A 48 19.41 5.75 12.07
CA LEU A 48 20.42 4.71 11.87
C LEU A 48 21.54 5.13 10.91
N ILE A 49 21.22 5.89 9.85
CA ILE A 49 22.21 6.43 8.90
C ILE A 49 23.19 7.39 9.59
N LEU A 50 22.70 8.20 10.53
CA LEU A 50 23.46 9.25 11.22
C LEU A 50 24.22 8.75 12.45
N LEU A 51 23.88 7.56 12.94
CA LEU A 51 24.38 7.03 14.20
C LEU A 51 25.85 6.58 14.11
N ASP A 52 26.68 7.07 15.03
CA ASP A 52 28.11 6.71 15.13
C ASP A 52 28.38 5.52 16.07
N ASP A 53 27.43 5.24 16.97
CA ASP A 53 27.54 4.17 17.97
C ASP A 53 27.06 2.83 17.38
N SER A 54 28.00 1.90 17.17
CA SER A 54 27.71 0.59 16.58
C SER A 54 26.82 -0.28 17.46
N GLY A 55 26.91 -0.17 18.79
CA GLY A 55 26.09 -0.95 19.71
C GLY A 55 24.63 -0.51 19.66
N LYS A 56 24.40 0.80 19.68
CA LYS A 56 23.06 1.38 19.49
C LYS A 56 22.52 1.13 18.08
N GLY A 57 23.38 1.15 17.07
CA GLY A 57 22.99 0.85 15.68
C GLY A 57 22.42 -0.56 15.52
N ILE A 58 23.02 -1.56 16.18
CA ILE A 58 22.50 -2.93 16.15
C ILE A 58 21.12 -3.04 16.81
N GLN A 59 20.91 -2.35 17.95
CA GLN A 59 19.60 -2.32 18.61
C GLN A 59 18.55 -1.68 17.70
N LEU A 60 18.87 -0.54 17.11
CA LEU A 60 17.96 0.17 16.20
C LEU A 60 17.63 -0.65 14.93
N VAL A 61 18.58 -1.43 14.40
CA VAL A 61 18.31 -2.37 13.30
C VAL A 61 17.31 -3.45 13.70
N GLN A 62 17.42 -3.99 14.92
CA GLN A 62 16.47 -4.99 15.42
C GLN A 62 15.07 -4.41 15.58
N GLU A 63 14.96 -3.18 16.09
CA GLU A 63 13.69 -2.46 16.20
C GLU A 63 13.10 -2.17 14.82
N LEU A 64 13.90 -1.65 13.88
CA LEU A 64 13.48 -1.41 12.49
C LEU A 64 12.98 -2.69 11.84
N ARG A 65 13.64 -3.83 12.04
CA ARG A 65 13.19 -5.12 11.52
C ARG A 65 11.77 -5.45 12.00
N LEU A 66 11.52 -5.34 13.31
CA LEU A 66 10.20 -5.63 13.88
C LEU A 66 9.12 -4.69 13.35
N LEU A 67 9.44 -3.39 13.25
CA LEU A 67 8.52 -2.39 12.70
C LEU A 67 8.23 -2.64 11.22
N THR A 68 9.25 -2.99 10.43
CA THR A 68 9.11 -3.32 9.01
C THR A 68 8.26 -4.57 8.81
N ASP A 69 8.50 -5.63 9.58
CA ASP A 69 7.73 -6.87 9.50
C ASP A 69 6.25 -6.62 9.85
N GLN A 70 5.97 -5.80 10.87
CA GLN A 70 4.60 -5.43 11.21
C GLN A 70 3.94 -4.59 10.11
N PHE A 71 4.65 -3.61 9.56
CA PHE A 71 4.15 -2.78 8.47
C PHE A 71 3.81 -3.63 7.23
N MET A 72 4.66 -4.59 6.88
CA MET A 72 4.45 -5.48 5.73
C MET A 72 3.16 -6.31 5.87
N ILE A 73 2.89 -6.86 7.06
CA ILE A 73 1.66 -7.63 7.31
C ILE A 73 0.41 -6.78 7.07
N GLU A 74 0.44 -5.52 7.51
CA GLU A 74 -0.71 -4.63 7.38
C GLU A 74 -0.87 -4.11 5.96
N LEU A 75 0.23 -3.81 5.28
CA LEU A 75 0.24 -3.44 3.88
C LEU A 75 -0.29 -4.58 3.01
N GLU A 76 0.15 -5.81 3.24
CA GLU A 76 -0.35 -7.00 2.51
C GLU A 76 -1.85 -7.18 2.73
N ARG A 77 -2.33 -7.12 3.98
CA ARG A 77 -3.76 -7.22 4.28
C ARG A 77 -4.59 -6.13 3.58
N HIS A 78 -4.04 -4.91 3.51
CA HIS A 78 -4.68 -3.79 2.84
C HIS A 78 -4.76 -4.03 1.33
N SER A 79 -3.64 -4.36 0.68
CA SER A 79 -3.60 -4.63 -0.77
C SER A 79 -4.42 -5.86 -1.17
N GLU A 80 -4.46 -6.91 -0.34
CA GLU A 80 -5.34 -8.07 -0.56
C GLU A 80 -6.82 -7.66 -0.60
N TRP A 81 -7.24 -6.76 0.28
CA TRP A 81 -8.61 -6.27 0.28
C TRP A 81 -8.91 -5.42 -0.96
N GLU A 82 -7.97 -4.57 -1.37
CA GLU A 82 -8.12 -3.74 -2.57
C GLU A 82 -8.28 -4.60 -3.84
N ASP A 83 -7.41 -5.59 -3.99
CA ASP A 83 -7.38 -6.52 -5.13
C ASP A 83 -8.62 -7.43 -5.19
N GLN A 84 -9.18 -7.79 -4.04
CA GLN A 84 -10.33 -8.70 -3.97
C GLN A 84 -11.67 -7.99 -4.04
N GLU A 85 -11.75 -6.75 -3.56
CA GLU A 85 -13.02 -6.03 -3.40
C GLU A 85 -13.06 -4.70 -4.15
N LEU A 86 -12.19 -3.77 -3.81
CA LEU A 86 -12.31 -2.37 -4.26
C LEU A 86 -12.01 -2.22 -5.75
N PHE A 87 -10.85 -2.69 -6.21
CA PHE A 87 -10.44 -2.53 -7.60
C PHE A 87 -11.34 -3.31 -8.57
N PRO A 88 -11.71 -4.58 -8.31
CA PRO A 88 -12.63 -5.30 -9.19
C PRO A 88 -13.99 -4.60 -9.31
N PHE A 89 -14.49 -4.02 -8.23
CA PHE A 89 -15.74 -3.25 -8.25
C PHE A 89 -15.62 -2.03 -9.17
N LEU A 90 -14.59 -1.21 -8.99
CA LEU A 90 -14.38 0.01 -9.78
C LEU A 90 -14.15 -0.31 -11.26
N LEU A 91 -13.32 -1.30 -11.57
CA LEU A 91 -13.08 -1.75 -12.95
C LEU A 91 -14.39 -2.22 -13.60
N THR A 92 -15.17 -3.05 -12.90
CA THR A 92 -16.46 -3.56 -13.42
C THR A 92 -17.46 -2.43 -13.65
N TYR A 93 -17.50 -1.42 -12.78
CA TYR A 93 -18.40 -0.28 -12.90
C TYR A 93 -18.08 0.57 -14.14
N PHE A 94 -16.80 0.90 -14.33
CA PHE A 94 -16.36 1.82 -15.39
C PHE A 94 -16.13 1.15 -16.75
N ASP A 95 -15.81 -0.14 -16.82
CA ASP A 95 -15.71 -0.88 -18.10
C ASP A 95 -17.04 -0.92 -18.86
N ARG A 96 -18.17 -0.65 -18.18
CA ARG A 96 -19.50 -0.54 -18.80
C ARG A 96 -19.77 0.84 -19.41
N GLN A 97 -18.93 1.84 -19.14
CA GLN A 97 -19.07 3.19 -19.70
C GLN A 97 -18.22 3.32 -20.99
N PRO A 98 -18.67 4.10 -21.99
CA PRO A 98 -17.86 4.40 -23.18
C PRO A 98 -16.75 5.39 -22.84
N ALA A 99 -15.75 4.93 -22.08
CA ALA A 99 -14.60 5.68 -21.62
C ALA A 99 -13.30 4.90 -21.91
N PRO A 100 -12.12 5.56 -21.94
CA PRO A 100 -10.84 4.86 -21.98
C PRO A 100 -10.72 3.90 -20.79
N SER A 101 -10.14 2.72 -21.03
CA SER A 101 -9.90 1.75 -19.96
C SER A 101 -9.00 2.34 -18.88
N MET A 102 -9.34 2.09 -17.61
CA MET A 102 -8.54 2.51 -16.45
C MET A 102 -7.35 1.56 -16.18
N MET A 103 -7.29 0.42 -16.87
CA MET A 103 -6.24 -0.59 -16.69
C MET A 103 -4.80 -0.03 -16.68
N PRO A 104 -4.41 0.94 -17.54
CA PRO A 104 -3.08 1.51 -17.48
C PRO A 104 -2.77 2.22 -16.14
N SER A 105 -3.75 2.90 -15.54
CA SER A 105 -3.57 3.60 -14.27
C SER A 105 -3.40 2.62 -13.11
N PHE A 106 -4.23 1.58 -13.04
CA PHE A 106 -4.08 0.51 -12.03
C PHE A 106 -2.75 -0.24 -12.19
N TRP A 107 -2.31 -0.45 -13.44
CA TRP A 107 -1.00 -1.07 -13.68
C TRP A 107 0.17 -0.21 -13.19
N VAL A 108 0.09 1.12 -13.31
CA VAL A 108 1.11 2.02 -12.76
C VAL A 108 1.13 1.94 -11.23
N LEU A 109 -0.03 1.97 -10.57
CA LEU A 109 -0.12 1.82 -9.11
C LEU A 109 0.52 0.51 -8.62
N GLU A 110 0.21 -0.61 -9.29
CA GLU A 110 0.80 -1.91 -8.98
C GLU A 110 2.33 -1.91 -9.13
N LYS A 111 2.86 -1.21 -10.14
CA LYS A 111 4.31 -1.12 -10.33
C LYS A 111 5.00 -0.29 -9.25
N ASP A 112 4.38 0.80 -8.82
CA ASP A 112 4.90 1.60 -7.72
C ASP A 112 4.85 0.84 -6.39
N HIS A 113 3.77 0.09 -6.14
CA HIS A 113 3.66 -0.82 -4.99
C HIS A 113 4.81 -1.85 -4.98
N GLN A 114 4.94 -2.61 -6.08
CA GLN A 114 6.00 -3.62 -6.24
C GLN A 114 7.40 -3.02 -6.06
N LEU A 115 7.63 -1.82 -6.56
CA LEU A 115 8.91 -1.13 -6.40
C LEU A 115 9.17 -0.80 -4.93
N GLY A 116 8.19 -0.26 -4.20
CA GLY A 116 8.28 0.01 -2.76
C GLY A 116 8.61 -1.25 -1.97
N ILE A 117 7.92 -2.36 -2.25
CA ILE A 117 8.18 -3.66 -1.62
C ILE A 117 9.60 -4.16 -1.91
N SER A 118 10.11 -4.00 -3.13
CA SER A 118 11.46 -4.47 -3.48
C SER A 118 12.56 -3.78 -2.66
N PHE A 119 12.36 -2.51 -2.28
CA PHE A 119 13.28 -1.79 -1.41
C PHE A 119 13.19 -2.26 0.05
N ILE A 120 12.00 -2.63 0.53
CA ILE A 120 11.84 -3.27 1.84
C ILE A 120 12.59 -4.61 1.88
N GLN A 121 12.42 -5.43 0.85
CA GLN A 121 13.13 -6.71 0.73
C GLN A 121 14.64 -6.50 0.70
N SER A 122 15.13 -5.51 -0.05
CA SER A 122 16.56 -5.14 -0.08
C SER A 122 17.08 -4.74 1.31
N PHE A 123 16.29 -3.99 2.09
CA PHE A 123 16.63 -3.69 3.49
C PHE A 123 16.70 -4.97 4.33
N GLN A 124 15.66 -5.80 4.28
CA GLN A 124 15.59 -7.06 5.04
C GLN A 124 16.77 -7.98 4.71
N GLU A 125 17.10 -8.17 3.43
CA GLU A 125 18.24 -8.95 2.98
C GLU A 125 19.58 -8.39 3.50
N ALA A 126 19.75 -7.07 3.44
CA ALA A 126 20.97 -6.41 3.90
C ALA A 126 21.20 -6.55 5.42
N ILE A 127 20.14 -6.82 6.20
CA ILE A 127 20.24 -6.96 7.66
C ILE A 127 20.31 -8.41 8.17
N ILE A 128 20.15 -9.44 7.32
CA ILE A 128 20.18 -10.86 7.72
C ILE A 128 21.51 -11.23 8.40
N ASP A 129 22.64 -10.79 7.83
CA ASP A 129 23.98 -11.13 8.29
C ASP A 129 24.62 -10.02 9.15
N VAL A 130 23.80 -9.20 9.81
CA VAL A 130 24.34 -8.11 10.65
C VAL A 130 24.99 -8.68 11.91
N THR A 131 26.31 -8.83 11.86
CA THR A 131 27.17 -9.16 13.01
C THR A 131 27.74 -7.90 13.68
N PRO A 132 28.25 -7.97 14.92
CA PRO A 132 28.90 -6.83 15.57
C PRO A 132 30.11 -6.26 14.81
N LEU A 133 30.67 -7.03 13.87
CA LEU A 133 31.76 -6.62 12.99
C LEU A 133 31.30 -5.81 11.77
N VAL A 134 29.98 -5.63 11.59
CA VAL A 134 29.40 -4.93 10.44
C VAL A 134 29.90 -3.50 10.43
N VAL A 135 30.61 -3.19 9.35
CA VAL A 135 31.13 -1.86 9.05
C VAL A 135 29.94 -0.90 8.94
N LYS A 136 29.93 0.17 9.75
CA LYS A 136 28.95 1.28 9.76
C LYS A 136 28.33 1.59 8.39
N LYS A 137 29.14 1.61 7.33
CA LYS A 137 28.71 1.84 5.94
C LYS A 137 27.59 0.90 5.48
N ARG A 138 27.67 -0.40 5.82
CA ARG A 138 26.63 -1.38 5.44
C ARG A 138 25.29 -1.13 6.12
N LEU A 139 25.28 -0.66 7.37
CA LEU A 139 24.05 -0.32 8.08
C LEU A 139 23.40 0.93 7.49
N ALA A 140 24.21 1.93 7.14
CA ALA A 140 23.71 3.12 6.45
C ALA A 140 23.14 2.80 5.06
N ASP A 141 23.83 1.95 4.28
CA ASP A 141 23.35 1.50 2.97
C ASP A 141 22.03 0.70 3.10
N ALA A 142 21.94 -0.20 4.09
CA ALA A 142 20.70 -0.92 4.39
C ALA A 142 19.55 0.03 4.75
N ALA A 143 19.79 0.96 5.67
CA ALA A 143 18.81 1.94 6.09
C ALA A 143 18.34 2.85 4.94
N ALA A 144 19.22 3.17 3.98
CA ALA A 144 18.87 3.94 2.80
C ALA A 144 17.83 3.23 1.92
N HIS A 145 17.88 1.89 1.82
CA HIS A 145 16.82 1.13 1.14
C HIS A 145 15.47 1.31 1.82
N LEU A 146 15.43 1.27 3.16
CA LEU A 146 14.20 1.45 3.91
C LEU A 146 13.63 2.88 3.79
N VAL A 147 14.50 3.91 3.79
CA VAL A 147 14.08 5.29 3.50
C VAL A 147 13.46 5.39 2.10
N GLN A 148 14.10 4.79 1.10
CA GLN A 148 13.59 4.81 -0.27
C GLN A 148 12.23 4.11 -0.39
N ALA A 149 12.05 2.96 0.29
CA ALA A 149 10.75 2.30 0.37
C ALA A 149 9.67 3.21 0.97
N CYS A 150 9.98 3.91 2.06
CA CYS A 150 9.02 4.81 2.71
C CYS A 150 8.56 5.94 1.80
N LEU A 151 9.48 6.52 1.02
CA LEU A 151 9.15 7.56 0.04
C LEU A 151 8.24 7.02 -1.07
N ILE A 152 8.62 5.90 -1.68
CA ILE A 152 7.86 5.29 -2.79
C ILE A 152 6.47 4.88 -2.35
N LEU A 153 6.33 4.23 -1.19
CA LEU A 153 5.03 3.77 -0.70
C LEU A 153 4.13 4.94 -0.27
N ASN A 154 4.69 6.02 0.26
CA ASN A 154 3.92 7.21 0.56
C ASN A 154 3.43 7.93 -0.71
N ASP A 155 4.25 7.95 -1.77
CA ASP A 155 3.86 8.44 -3.08
C ASP A 155 2.78 7.53 -3.72
N HIS A 156 2.92 6.21 -3.59
CA HIS A 156 1.93 5.23 -4.03
C HIS A 156 0.55 5.49 -3.42
N PHE A 157 0.43 5.60 -2.10
CA PHE A 157 -0.86 5.94 -1.45
C PHE A 157 -1.42 7.28 -1.95
N THR A 158 -0.55 8.25 -2.25
CA THR A 158 -0.98 9.55 -2.76
C THR A 158 -1.53 9.44 -4.19
N MET A 159 -0.86 8.68 -5.06
CA MET A 159 -1.33 8.45 -6.43
C MET A 159 -2.62 7.64 -6.44
N GLU A 160 -2.72 6.66 -5.56
CA GLU A 160 -3.92 5.87 -5.38
C GLU A 160 -5.10 6.73 -4.93
N GLU A 161 -4.96 7.56 -3.91
CA GLU A 161 -6.03 8.45 -3.47
C GLU A 161 -6.49 9.41 -4.58
N GLN A 162 -5.54 9.93 -5.35
CA GLN A 162 -5.82 10.79 -6.51
C GLN A 162 -6.56 10.06 -7.63
N LEU A 163 -6.38 8.75 -7.75
CA LEU A 163 -7.10 7.92 -8.71
C LEU A 163 -8.47 7.49 -8.16
N ILE A 164 -8.49 6.92 -6.95
CA ILE A 164 -9.62 6.18 -6.41
C ILE A 164 -10.71 7.10 -5.86
N PHE A 165 -10.38 8.17 -5.13
CA PHE A 165 -11.41 9.03 -4.53
C PHE A 165 -12.33 9.70 -5.56
N PRO A 166 -11.82 10.25 -6.68
CA PRO A 166 -12.70 10.78 -7.72
C PRO A 166 -13.59 9.71 -8.36
N LEU A 167 -13.09 8.47 -8.47
CA LEU A 167 -13.86 7.35 -9.03
C LEU A 167 -14.99 6.95 -8.08
N THR A 168 -14.72 6.82 -6.78
CA THR A 168 -15.75 6.48 -5.79
C THR A 168 -16.80 7.58 -5.67
N GLU A 169 -16.40 8.86 -5.67
CA GLU A 169 -17.33 10.00 -5.66
C GLU A 169 -18.26 10.00 -6.89
N LYS A 170 -17.70 9.71 -8.07
CA LYS A 170 -18.49 9.61 -9.30
C LYS A 170 -19.51 8.48 -9.21
N VAL A 171 -19.12 7.30 -8.74
CA VAL A 171 -20.05 6.16 -8.58
C VAL A 171 -21.15 6.49 -7.58
N LEU A 172 -20.82 7.11 -6.44
CA LEU A 172 -21.82 7.53 -5.44
C LEU A 172 -22.83 8.51 -6.04
N THR A 173 -22.35 9.52 -6.76
CA THR A 173 -23.21 10.52 -7.43
C THR A 173 -24.12 9.86 -8.48
N ASP A 174 -23.57 8.97 -9.29
CA ASP A 174 -24.33 8.25 -10.31
C ASP A 174 -25.45 7.40 -9.66
N LEU A 175 -25.15 6.67 -8.56
CA LEU A 175 -26.14 5.87 -7.84
C LEU A 175 -27.21 6.73 -7.17
N GLU A 176 -26.86 7.86 -6.55
CA GLU A 176 -27.83 8.80 -5.98
C GLU A 176 -28.82 9.31 -7.03
N TYR A 177 -28.35 9.62 -8.25
CA TYR A 177 -29.21 10.02 -9.36
C TYR A 177 -30.12 8.89 -9.85
N PHE A 178 -29.63 7.65 -9.90
CA PHE A 178 -30.44 6.50 -10.33
C PHE A 178 -31.57 6.14 -9.35
N PHE A 179 -31.40 6.41 -8.06
CA PHE A 179 -32.38 6.10 -7.01
C PHE A 179 -33.25 7.28 -6.57
N SER A 180 -33.09 8.45 -7.19
CA SER A 180 -33.93 9.65 -6.99
C SER A 180 -35.10 9.69 -7.98
#